data_AF-A0AA87C6G7-F1
#
_entry.id   AF-A0AA87C6G7-F1
#
_cell.length_a   1.000
_cell.length_b   1.000
_cell.length_c   1.000
_cell.angle_alpha   90.00
_cell.angle_beta   90.00
_cell.angle_gamma   90.00
#
_symmetry.space_group_name_H-M   'P 1'
#
loop_
_entity.id
_entity.type
_entity.pdbx_description
1 polymer ?
#
loop_
_entity_poly.entity_id
_entity_poly.type
_entity_poly.pdbx_seq_one_letter_code
_entity_poly.pdbx_strand_id
1 'polypeptide(L)'
;MEIKFTIKQVVAVGIGAALFVVIGMINIPTPVPNTSIQLQYAVQALLSIIFGPIIGLLVGLIGHAIKDSLAGYGLWWTWIIASGLFGLVVGLFRKYVRVINGVFDWKDILIFNLIQLLAMPLFGVSWHHLEML
;
A
#
# COMPACT_ATOMS: atom_id res chain seq x y z
N MET A 1 -5.93 -22.75 14.40
CA MET A 1 -6.15 -22.42 12.97
C MET A 1 -4.79 -22.27 12.33
N GLU A 2 -4.39 -23.18 11.44
CA GLU A 2 -3.11 -23.06 10.72
C GLU A 2 -3.26 -22.08 9.54
N ILE A 3 -2.46 -21.01 9.53
CA ILE A 3 -2.38 -20.12 8.36
C ILE A 3 -1.45 -20.77 7.34
N LYS A 4 -2.02 -21.44 6.33
CA LYS A 4 -1.25 -22.04 5.23
C LYS A 4 -1.11 -21.03 4.10
N PHE A 5 0.11 -20.55 3.87
CA PHE A 5 0.42 -19.75 2.70
C PHE A 5 0.60 -20.64 1.47
N THR A 6 -0.07 -20.27 0.39
CA THR A 6 0.20 -20.85 -0.93
C THR A 6 1.44 -20.21 -1.55
N ILE A 7 2.13 -20.93 -2.45
CA ILE A 7 3.27 -20.38 -3.21
C ILE A 7 2.90 -19.05 -3.89
N LYS A 8 1.69 -18.98 -4.46
CA LYS A 8 1.17 -17.75 -5.09
C LYS A 8 1.12 -16.57 -4.13
N GLN A 9 0.74 -16.79 -2.87
CA GLN A 9 0.70 -15.73 -1.86
C GLN A 9 2.10 -15.29 -1.44
N VAL A 10 3.04 -16.22 -1.27
CA VAL A 10 4.44 -15.89 -0.93
C VAL A 10 5.07 -15.06 -2.05
N VAL A 11 4.89 -15.50 -3.30
CA VAL A 11 5.38 -14.76 -4.49
C VAL A 11 4.72 -13.39 -4.61
N ALA A 12 3.41 -13.28 -4.34
CA ALA A 12 2.70 -12.01 -4.34
C ALA A 12 3.26 -11.02 -3.31
N VAL A 13 3.65 -11.49 -2.12
CA VAL A 13 4.32 -10.66 -1.11
C VAL A 13 5.69 -10.19 -1.62
N GLY A 14 6.52 -11.10 -2.13
CA GLY A 14 7.86 -10.78 -2.60
C GLY A 14 7.86 -9.78 -3.77
N ILE A 15 7.10 -10.08 -4.82
CA ILE A 15 6.97 -9.19 -5.99
C ILE A 15 6.28 -7.88 -5.59
N GLY A 16 5.24 -7.95 -4.75
CA GLY A 16 4.53 -6.77 -4.29
C GLY A 16 5.41 -5.81 -3.50
N ALA A 17 6.24 -6.33 -2.59
CA ALA A 17 7.20 -5.53 -1.85
C ALA A 17 8.26 -4.92 -2.75
N ALA A 18 8.79 -5.68 -3.72
CA ALA A 18 9.76 -5.16 -4.69
C ALA A 18 9.17 -4.03 -5.55
N LEU A 19 7.94 -4.20 -6.05
CA LEU A 19 7.25 -3.15 -6.80
C LEU A 19 6.96 -1.91 -5.95
N PHE A 20 6.56 -2.11 -4.68
CA PHE A 20 6.34 -1.02 -3.73
C PHE A 20 7.60 -0.17 -3.57
N VAL A 21 8.76 -0.81 -3.40
CA VAL A 21 10.05 -0.14 -3.25
C VAL A 21 10.41 0.62 -4.53
N VAL A 22 10.47 -0.06 -5.68
CA VAL A 22 10.94 0.52 -6.95
C VAL A 22 10.08 1.72 -7.35
N ILE A 23 8.75 1.60 -7.25
CA ILE A 23 7.82 2.68 -7.58
C ILE A 23 7.87 3.77 -6.50
N GLY A 24 8.09 3.38 -5.25
CA GLY A 24 8.20 4.31 -4.13
C GLY A 24 9.42 5.22 -4.14
N MET A 25 10.46 4.84 -4.90
CA MET A 25 11.60 5.73 -5.15
C MET A 25 11.27 6.82 -6.18
N ILE A 26 10.15 6.72 -6.90
CA ILE A 26 9.69 7.72 -7.86
C ILE A 26 8.80 8.73 -7.15
N ASN A 27 9.32 9.93 -6.96
CA ASN A 27 8.61 11.04 -6.33
C ASN A 27 8.08 12.02 -7.40
N ILE A 28 6.76 12.19 -7.45
CA ILE A 28 6.13 13.19 -8.32
C ILE A 28 5.81 14.43 -7.48
N PRO A 29 6.49 15.56 -7.73
CA PRO A 29 6.34 16.76 -6.90
C PRO A 29 4.94 17.35 -7.06
N THR A 30 4.43 17.91 -5.97
CA THR A 30 3.17 18.67 -5.98
C THR A 30 3.43 20.15 -5.72
N PRO A 31 2.46 21.04 -6.02
CA PRO A 31 2.56 22.46 -5.66
C PRO A 31 2.60 22.72 -4.15
N VAL A 32 2.30 21.70 -3.33
CA VAL A 32 2.34 21.79 -1.87
C VAL A 32 3.75 21.42 -1.39
N PRO A 33 4.42 22.28 -0.60
CA PRO A 33 5.74 21.98 -0.07
C PRO A 33 5.73 20.62 0.64
N ASN A 34 6.85 19.89 0.52
CA ASN A 34 7.05 18.64 1.24
C ASN A 34 5.96 17.59 0.95
N THR A 35 5.24 17.69 -0.17
CA THR A 35 4.18 16.75 -0.52
C THR A 35 4.41 16.21 -1.92
N SER A 36 4.33 14.90 -2.02
CA SER A 36 4.74 14.15 -3.19
C SER A 36 3.69 13.07 -3.46
N ILE A 37 3.36 12.82 -4.72
CA ILE A 37 2.41 11.75 -5.08
C ILE A 37 3.16 10.43 -5.11
N GLN A 38 2.74 9.45 -4.30
CA GLN A 38 3.32 8.10 -4.29
C GLN A 38 2.43 7.11 -5.02
N LEU A 39 2.94 6.57 -6.12
CA LEU A 39 2.26 5.53 -6.88
C LEU A 39 2.34 4.14 -6.20
N GLN A 40 3.25 3.96 -5.25
CA GLN A 40 3.44 2.71 -4.51
C GLN A 40 2.15 2.22 -3.80
N TYR A 41 1.33 3.15 -3.29
CA TYR A 41 0.08 2.82 -2.59
C TYR A 41 -1.02 2.35 -3.55
N ALA A 42 -1.01 2.81 -4.81
CA ALA A 42 -1.92 2.32 -5.83
C ALA A 42 -1.63 0.83 -6.13
N VAL A 43 -0.35 0.48 -6.25
CA VAL A 43 0.07 -0.91 -6.43
C VAL A 43 -0.26 -1.75 -5.21
N GLN A 44 0.02 -1.25 -4.01
CA GLN A 44 -0.33 -1.95 -2.77
C GLN A 44 -1.85 -2.20 -2.69
N ALA A 45 -2.68 -1.20 -2.99
CA ALA A 45 -4.13 -1.32 -2.94
C ALA A 45 -4.64 -2.38 -3.93
N LEU A 46 -4.12 -2.39 -5.15
CA LEU A 46 -4.44 -3.40 -6.15
C LEU A 46 -4.11 -4.82 -5.67
N LEU A 47 -2.89 -5.01 -5.16
CA LEU A 47 -2.45 -6.31 -4.63
C LEU A 47 -3.27 -6.76 -3.42
N SER A 48 -3.65 -5.82 -2.56
CA SER A 48 -4.51 -6.07 -1.39
C SER A 48 -5.89 -6.59 -1.81
N ILE A 49 -6.45 -6.05 -2.90
CA ILE A 49 -7.74 -6.50 -3.43
C ILE A 49 -7.59 -7.90 -4.04
N ILE A 50 -6.60 -8.10 -4.92
CA ILE A 50 -6.43 -9.35 -5.67
C ILE A 50 -6.07 -10.51 -4.73
N PHE A 51 -5.10 -10.32 -3.84
CA PHE A 51 -4.50 -11.38 -3.04
C PHE A 51 -5.00 -11.41 -1.59
N GLY A 52 -5.71 -10.37 -1.15
CA GLY A 52 -6.38 -10.32 0.15
C GLY A 52 -5.63 -9.51 1.22
N PRO A 53 -6.25 -9.36 2.41
CA PRO A 53 -5.81 -8.43 3.45
C PRO A 53 -4.43 -8.74 4.01
N ILE A 54 -4.12 -10.02 4.24
CA ILE A 54 -2.81 -10.43 4.77
C ILE A 54 -1.68 -10.10 3.80
N ILE A 55 -1.93 -10.25 2.49
CA ILE A 55 -0.93 -9.94 1.46
C ILE A 55 -0.74 -8.43 1.35
N GLY A 56 -1.84 -7.67 1.38
CA GLY A 56 -1.78 -6.21 1.45
C GLY A 56 -0.98 -5.68 2.64
N LEU A 57 -1.16 -6.30 3.81
CA LEU A 57 -0.41 -5.99 5.03
C LEU A 57 1.08 -6.26 4.88
N LEU A 58 1.43 -7.46 4.41
CA LEU A 58 2.84 -7.86 4.27
C LEU A 58 3.56 -7.03 3.21
N VAL A 59 2.91 -6.73 2.08
CA VAL A 59 3.46 -5.85 1.05
C VAL A 59 3.74 -4.46 1.61
N GLY A 60 2.80 -3.89 2.38
CA GLY A 60 2.98 -2.58 3.01
C GLY A 60 4.11 -2.56 4.04
N LEU A 61 4.14 -3.53 4.96
CA LEU A 61 5.17 -3.60 6.00
C LEU A 61 6.57 -3.81 5.41
N ILE A 62 6.73 -4.83 4.57
CA ILE A 62 8.03 -5.22 4.02
C ILE A 62 8.50 -4.19 3.00
N GLY A 63 7.61 -3.78 2.09
CA GLY A 63 7.94 -2.80 1.06
C GLY A 63 8.34 -1.45 1.65
N HIS A 64 7.61 -0.95 2.64
CA HIS A 64 7.93 0.34 3.26
C HIS A 64 9.20 0.25 4.11
N ALA A 65 9.39 -0.82 4.89
CA ALA A 65 10.61 -1.00 5.67
C ALA A 65 11.87 -1.06 4.77
N ILE A 66 11.81 -1.77 3.65
CA ILE A 66 12.92 -1.81 2.69
C ILE A 66 13.13 -0.44 2.06
N LYS A 67 12.05 0.24 1.64
CA LYS A 67 12.13 1.59 1.05
C LYS A 67 12.83 2.57 2.02
N ASP A 68 12.40 2.63 3.27
CA ASP A 68 12.99 3.49 4.31
C ASP A 68 14.47 3.20 4.52
N SER A 69 14.83 1.90 4.54
CA SER A 69 16.23 1.48 4.69
C SER A 69 17.11 1.91 3.51
N LEU A 70 16.54 1.94 2.30
CA LEU A 70 17.25 2.38 1.07
C LEU A 70 17.29 3.90 0.93
N ALA A 71 16.30 4.61 1.46
CA ALA A 71 16.24 6.07 1.42
C ALA A 71 17.29 6.73 2.34
N GLY A 72 17.81 6.00 3.34
CA GLY A 72 18.94 6.43 4.17
C GLY A 72 18.54 7.21 5.43
N TYR A 73 17.25 7.45 5.65
CA TYR A 73 16.73 8.18 6.82
C TYR A 73 16.46 7.29 8.05
N GLY A 74 16.58 5.97 7.90
CA GLY A 74 16.28 4.99 8.94
C GLY A 74 14.82 4.51 8.90
N LEU A 75 14.52 3.47 9.68
CA LEU A 75 13.20 2.81 9.70
C LEU A 75 12.20 3.61 10.54
N TRP A 76 11.16 4.15 9.91
CA TRP A 76 10.14 4.89 10.64
C TRP A 76 8.90 4.01 10.90
N TRP A 77 8.94 3.30 12.01
CA TRP A 77 7.96 2.25 12.34
C TRP A 77 6.50 2.69 12.32
N THR A 78 6.19 3.93 12.71
CA THR A 78 4.81 4.44 12.64
C THR A 78 4.28 4.43 11.21
N TRP A 79 5.11 4.78 10.22
CA TRP A 79 4.72 4.80 8.80
C TRP A 79 4.74 3.42 8.16
N ILE A 80 5.70 2.59 8.56
CA ILE A 80 5.76 1.19 8.15
C ILE A 80 4.47 0.48 8.59
N ILE A 81 4.10 0.61 9.86
CA ILE A 81 2.87 0.02 10.41
C ILE A 81 1.64 0.61 9.74
N ALA A 82 1.58 1.93 9.54
CA ALA A 82 0.50 2.60 8.83
C ALA A 82 0.30 2.04 7.43
N SER A 83 1.40 1.81 6.69
CA SER A 83 1.35 1.23 5.35
C SER A 83 0.87 -0.22 5.39
N GLY A 84 1.30 -1.01 6.37
CA GLY A 84 0.75 -2.35 6.61
C GLY A 84 -0.76 -2.33 6.87
N LEU A 85 -1.23 -1.43 7.74
CA LEU A 85 -2.65 -1.29 8.06
C LEU A 85 -3.48 -0.81 6.87
N PHE A 86 -2.95 0.10 6.05
CA PHE A 86 -3.59 0.52 4.80
C PHE A 86 -3.91 -0.68 3.91
N GLY A 87 -2.93 -1.54 3.64
CA GLY A 87 -3.12 -2.74 2.82
C GLY A 87 -4.07 -3.76 3.45
N LEU A 88 -4.02 -3.90 4.78
CA LEU A 88 -4.98 -4.73 5.51
C LEU A 88 -6.41 -4.24 5.30
N VAL A 89 -6.66 -2.95 5.56
CA VAL A 89 -7.99 -2.34 5.44
C VAL A 89 -8.50 -2.47 4.02
N VAL A 90 -7.72 -2.06 3.02
CA VAL A 90 -8.11 -2.17 1.61
C VAL A 90 -8.45 -3.62 1.23
N GLY A 91 -7.62 -4.58 1.67
CA GLY A 91 -7.86 -5.99 1.38
C GLY A 91 -9.08 -6.60 2.09
N LEU A 92 -9.48 -6.08 3.26
CA LEU A 92 -10.73 -6.51 3.93
C LEU A 92 -11.97 -6.18 3.09
N PHE A 93 -11.93 -5.07 2.35
CA PHE A 93 -13.02 -4.64 1.49
C PHE A 93 -12.97 -5.23 0.07
N ARG A 94 -12.05 -6.17 -0.23
CA ARG A 94 -11.93 -6.79 -1.57
C ARG A 94 -13.23 -7.35 -2.13
N LYS A 95 -14.13 -7.85 -1.27
CA LYS A 95 -15.41 -8.46 -1.67
C LYS A 95 -16.39 -7.47 -2.31
N TYR A 96 -16.18 -6.16 -2.09
CA TYR A 96 -17.01 -5.10 -2.63
C TYR A 96 -16.49 -4.56 -3.97
N VAL A 97 -15.32 -5.02 -4.42
CA VAL A 97 -14.70 -4.61 -5.69
C VAL A 97 -14.59 -5.83 -6.58
N ARG A 98 -15.31 -5.84 -7.70
CA ARG A 98 -15.42 -7.03 -8.59
C ARG A 98 -14.25 -7.20 -9.55
N VAL A 99 -13.11 -6.54 -9.28
CA VAL A 99 -11.94 -6.50 -10.16
C VAL A 99 -11.37 -7.90 -10.44
N ILE A 100 -11.51 -8.82 -9.49
CA ILE A 100 -11.06 -10.23 -9.63
C ILE A 100 -11.85 -10.96 -10.72
N ASN A 101 -13.11 -10.56 -10.96
CA ASN A 101 -13.96 -11.14 -11.99
C ASN A 101 -13.78 -10.45 -13.35
N GLY A 102 -12.80 -9.54 -13.48
CA GLY A 102 -12.57 -8.75 -14.69
C GLY A 102 -13.56 -7.61 -14.89
N VAL A 103 -14.43 -7.34 -13.91
CA VAL A 103 -15.42 -6.25 -13.96
C VAL A 103 -14.96 -5.10 -13.07
N PHE A 104 -14.74 -3.93 -13.67
CA PHE A 104 -14.39 -2.70 -12.95
C PHE A 104 -15.24 -1.55 -13.49
N ASP A 105 -16.49 -1.49 -13.02
CA ASP A 105 -17.47 -0.51 -13.46
C ASP A 105 -17.41 0.75 -12.57
N TRP A 106 -18.16 1.79 -12.93
CA TRP A 106 -18.25 3.05 -12.19
C TRP A 106 -18.54 2.86 -10.69
N LYS A 107 -19.39 1.88 -10.34
CA LYS A 107 -19.69 1.54 -8.94
C LYS A 107 -18.47 0.98 -8.21
N ASP A 108 -17.67 0.14 -8.86
CA ASP A 108 -16.45 -0.42 -8.28
C ASP A 108 -15.40 0.69 -8.08
N ILE A 109 -15.31 1.65 -9.01
CA ILE A 109 -14.45 2.84 -8.89
C ILE A 109 -14.86 3.70 -7.68
N LEU A 110 -16.16 3.98 -7.51
CA LEU A 110 -16.66 4.75 -6.38
C LEU A 110 -16.37 4.07 -5.04
N ILE A 111 -16.67 2.77 -4.94
CA ILE A 111 -16.41 1.98 -3.73
C ILE A 111 -14.91 1.93 -3.44
N PHE A 112 -14.07 1.72 -4.45
CA PHE A 112 -12.62 1.68 -4.30
C PHE A 112 -12.06 3.00 -3.74
N ASN A 113 -12.49 4.13 -4.28
CA ASN A 113 -12.07 5.44 -3.77
C ASN A 113 -12.59 5.70 -2.35
N LEU A 114 -13.82 5.27 -2.03
CA LEU A 114 -14.34 5.39 -0.67
C LEU A 114 -13.54 4.55 0.34
N ILE A 115 -13.15 3.32 -0.02
CA ILE A 115 -12.29 2.47 0.83
C ILE A 115 -10.94 3.14 1.05
N GLN A 116 -10.34 3.73 0.02
CA GLN A 116 -9.09 4.49 0.16
C GLN A 116 -9.26 5.72 1.07
N LEU A 117 -10.38 6.45 0.94
CA LEU A 117 -10.71 7.57 1.83
C LEU A 117 -11.03 7.15 3.28
N LEU A 118 -11.36 5.89 3.54
CA LEU A 118 -11.49 5.36 4.91
C LEU A 118 -10.14 4.89 5.45
N ALA A 119 -9.28 4.38 4.57
CA ALA A 119 -7.93 3.95 4.91
C ALA A 119 -6.96 5.15 5.07
N MET A 120 -7.18 6.26 4.35
CA MET A 120 -6.30 7.45 4.36
C MET A 120 -6.32 8.29 5.65
N PRO A 121 -7.47 8.62 6.29
CA PRO A 121 -7.53 9.54 7.44
C PRO A 121 -6.90 8.99 8.72
N LEU A 122 -6.60 7.70 8.77
CA LEU A 122 -5.82 7.10 9.86
C LEU A 122 -4.30 7.24 9.65
N PHE A 123 -3.84 7.56 8.43
CA PHE A 123 -2.43 7.36 8.03
C PHE A 123 -1.88 8.44 7.07
N GLY A 124 -2.63 9.52 6.81
CA GLY A 124 -2.36 10.47 5.75
C GLY A 124 -2.26 11.92 6.20
N VAL A 125 -1.44 12.22 7.22
CA VAL A 125 -0.88 13.57 7.39
C VAL A 125 0.57 13.44 7.85
N SER A 126 1.48 13.45 6.89
CA SER A 126 2.81 14.06 6.97
C SER A 126 3.69 13.42 5.91
N TRP A 127 3.85 14.13 4.80
CA TRP A 127 5.05 13.98 4.00
C TRP A 127 6.10 14.98 4.46
N HIS A 128 7.34 14.48 4.52
CA HIS A 128 8.60 15.22 4.58
C HIS A 128 8.71 16.34 5.65
N HIS A 129 8.62 15.98 6.94
CA HIS A 129 9.29 16.81 7.95
C HIS A 129 10.59 16.20 8.50
N LEU A 130 10.95 14.96 8.13
CA LEU A 130 12.16 14.31 8.65
C LEU A 130 13.09 13.71 7.57
N GLU A 131 12.84 13.98 6.29
CA GLU A 131 13.74 13.58 5.19
C GLU A 131 14.63 14.75 4.68
N MET A 132 14.53 15.92 5.33
CA MET A 132 15.32 17.12 5.02
C MET A 132 16.00 17.72 6.26
N LEU A 133 16.54 16.85 7.11
CA LEU A 133 17.63 17.20 8.05
C LEU A 133 18.76 16.18 7.89
#